data_AF-A0A920EBH6-F1
#
_entry.id   AF-A0A920EBH6-F1
#
_cell.length_a   1.000
_cell.length_b   1.000
_cell.length_c   1.000
_cell.angle_alpha   90.00
_cell.angle_beta   90.00
_cell.angle_gamma   90.00
#
_symmetry.space_group_name_H-M   'P 1'
#
loop_
_entity.id
_entity.type
_entity.pdbx_description
1 polymer ?
#
loop_
_entity_poly.entity_id
_entity_poly.type
_entity_poly.pdbx_seq_one_letter_code
_entity_poly.pdbx_strand_id
1 'polypeptide(L)'
;MLQLSSDYADGAHPYWTTPEHTNQAREILGKDKLLCVEQKVVLTEDKQTAYSAAKSALRIYASLPNYRNSWKRLGFSENDIDTALIILLIL
;
A
#
# COMPACT_ATOMS: atom_id res chain seq x y z
N MET A 1 11.47 8.82 -5.05
CA MET A 1 10.97 8.16 -6.29
C MET A 1 9.88 8.97 -6.96
N LEU A 2 8.81 9.38 -6.26
CA LEU A 2 7.69 10.10 -6.90
C LEU A 2 8.09 11.38 -7.65
N GLN A 3 8.93 12.24 -7.07
CA GLN A 3 9.42 13.44 -7.79
C GLN A 3 10.16 13.08 -9.08
N LEU A 4 11.08 12.11 -9.00
CA LEU A 4 11.81 11.62 -10.17
C LEU A 4 10.88 11.06 -11.25
N SER A 5 9.83 10.32 -10.85
CA SER A 5 8.81 9.82 -11.77
C SER A 5 8.00 10.97 -12.41
N SER A 6 7.73 12.04 -11.66
CA SER A 6 7.11 13.27 -12.18
C SER A 6 7.99 13.89 -13.27
N ASP A 7 9.28 14.03 -12.99
CA ASP A 7 10.21 14.73 -13.88
C ASP A 7 10.54 13.94 -15.15
N TYR A 8 10.64 12.60 -15.07
CA TYR A 8 11.27 11.79 -16.12
C TYR A 8 10.49 10.56 -16.59
N ALA A 9 9.34 10.23 -16.00
CA ALA A 9 8.53 9.08 -16.41
C ALA A 9 7.10 9.51 -16.80
N ASP A 10 6.33 8.60 -17.39
CA ASP A 10 4.91 8.85 -17.68
C ASP A 10 4.03 8.81 -16.41
N GLY A 11 4.56 8.30 -15.31
CA GLY A 11 3.85 8.21 -14.04
C GLY A 11 4.51 7.31 -13.00
N ALA A 12 3.74 6.92 -12.00
CA ALA A 12 4.17 5.99 -10.96
C ALA A 12 3.15 4.86 -10.73
N HIS A 13 3.67 3.72 -10.27
CA HIS A 13 2.88 2.57 -9.85
C HIS A 13 3.15 2.24 -8.37
N PRO A 14 2.51 2.96 -7.42
CA PRO A 14 2.64 2.64 -6.00
C PRO A 14 2.03 1.27 -5.69
N TYR A 15 2.70 0.54 -4.82
CA TYR A 15 2.35 -0.81 -4.44
C TYR A 15 2.18 -0.88 -2.91
N TRP A 16 1.02 -1.37 -2.47
CA TRP A 16 0.72 -1.60 -1.06
C TRP A 16 0.85 -0.37 -0.15
N THR A 17 0.22 0.71 -0.55
CA THR A 17 0.18 1.99 0.16
C THR A 17 -1.24 2.35 0.60
N THR A 18 -1.40 3.36 1.46
CA THR A 18 -2.72 3.82 1.92
C THR A 18 -3.35 4.83 0.95
N PRO A 19 -4.65 5.14 1.11
CA PRO A 19 -5.29 6.25 0.40
C PRO A 19 -4.62 7.61 0.64
N GLU A 20 -4.15 7.89 1.86
CA GLU A 20 -3.46 9.15 2.18
C GLU A 20 -2.15 9.28 1.40
N HIS A 21 -1.39 8.19 1.28
CA HIS A 21 -0.20 8.16 0.42
C HIS A 21 -0.58 8.37 -1.05
N THR A 22 -1.71 7.82 -1.51
CA THR A 22 -2.20 8.04 -2.87
C THR A 22 -2.47 9.52 -3.13
N ASN A 23 -3.08 10.22 -2.17
CA ASN A 23 -3.29 11.66 -2.26
C ASN A 23 -1.97 12.44 -2.33
N GLN A 24 -1.03 12.13 -1.43
CA GLN A 24 0.32 12.74 -1.46
C GLN A 24 1.04 12.47 -2.78
N ALA A 25 0.93 11.26 -3.31
CA ALA A 25 1.53 10.89 -4.58
C ALA A 25 0.93 11.68 -5.74
N ARG A 26 -0.39 11.95 -5.72
CA ARG A 26 -1.03 12.81 -6.70
C ARG A 26 -0.52 14.25 -6.64
N GLU A 27 -0.33 14.81 -5.44
CA GLU A 27 0.22 16.16 -5.27
C GLU A 27 1.64 16.26 -5.86
N ILE A 28 2.49 15.25 -5.63
CA ILE A 28 3.88 15.24 -6.12
C ILE A 28 3.98 15.00 -7.65
N LEU A 29 3.16 14.09 -8.19
CA LEU A 29 3.19 13.76 -9.63
C LEU A 29 2.54 14.82 -10.51
N GLY A 30 1.71 15.70 -9.94
CA GLY A 30 0.88 16.61 -10.69
C GLY A 30 -0.28 15.89 -11.41
N LYS A 31 -1.14 16.68 -12.06
CA LYS A 31 -2.42 16.19 -12.63
C LYS A 31 -2.25 15.37 -13.92
N ASP A 32 -1.17 15.59 -14.65
CA ASP A 32 -1.01 15.07 -16.02
C ASP A 32 -0.30 13.71 -16.08
N LYS A 33 0.36 13.28 -14.99
CA LYS A 33 1.05 11.99 -14.91
C LYS A 33 0.13 10.86 -14.47
N LEU A 34 0.43 9.65 -14.96
CA LEU A 34 -0.27 8.44 -14.56
C LEU A 34 0.02 8.10 -13.10
N LEU A 35 -1.03 7.80 -12.33
CA LEU A 35 -0.92 7.24 -10.98
C LEU A 35 -1.69 5.93 -10.95
N CYS A 36 -0.98 4.85 -11.18
CA CYS A 36 -1.55 3.52 -11.28
C CYS A 36 -1.38 2.82 -9.94
N VAL A 37 -2.28 3.02 -8.97
CA VAL A 37 -2.13 2.41 -7.64
C VAL A 37 -2.58 0.95 -7.68
N GLU A 38 -1.72 0.03 -7.22
CA GLU A 38 -2.10 -1.36 -7.03
C GLU A 38 -2.99 -1.54 -5.79
N GLN A 39 -4.09 -2.27 -5.96
CA GLN A 39 -5.06 -2.58 -4.90
C GLN A 39 -5.21 -4.10 -4.79
N LYS A 40 -5.09 -4.61 -3.57
CA LYS A 40 -5.29 -6.04 -3.28
C LYS A 40 -6.75 -6.27 -2.94
N VAL A 41 -7.40 -7.15 -3.71
CA VAL A 41 -8.84 -7.44 -3.55
C VAL A 41 -9.01 -8.93 -3.28
N VAL A 42 -9.84 -9.26 -2.29
CA VAL A 42 -10.32 -10.61 -2.04
C VAL A 42 -11.81 -10.65 -2.37
N LEU A 43 -12.18 -11.35 -3.44
CA LEU A 43 -13.58 -11.49 -3.86
C LEU A 43 -14.21 -12.69 -3.15
N THR A 44 -14.99 -12.43 -2.10
CA THR A 44 -15.73 -13.45 -1.35
C THR A 44 -16.88 -12.81 -0.57
N GLU A 45 -17.91 -13.59 -0.28
CA GLU A 45 -18.99 -13.21 0.64
C GLU A 45 -18.68 -13.60 2.11
N ASP A 46 -17.70 -14.49 2.33
CA ASP A 46 -17.30 -14.90 3.67
C ASP A 46 -16.20 -14.00 4.22
N LYS A 47 -16.58 -13.23 5.25
CA LYS A 47 -15.67 -12.35 5.99
C LYS A 47 -14.44 -13.11 6.48
N GLN A 48 -14.59 -14.30 7.07
CA GLN A 48 -13.47 -15.01 7.68
C GLN A 48 -12.45 -15.46 6.63
N THR A 49 -12.92 -15.90 5.47
CA THR A 49 -12.08 -16.21 4.30
C THR A 49 -11.32 -14.97 3.83
N ALA A 50 -11.98 -13.81 3.73
CA ALA A 50 -11.33 -12.55 3.33
C ALA A 50 -10.15 -12.19 4.26
N TYR A 51 -10.38 -12.21 5.58
CA TYR A 51 -9.32 -11.90 6.55
C TYR A 51 -8.18 -12.91 6.49
N SER A 52 -8.49 -14.20 6.36
CA SER A 52 -7.48 -15.26 6.34
C SER A 52 -6.59 -15.13 5.09
N ALA A 53 -7.19 -14.86 3.93
CA ALA A 53 -6.47 -14.63 2.68
C ALA A 53 -5.58 -13.36 2.75
N ALA A 54 -6.14 -12.25 3.24
CA ALA A 54 -5.40 -10.99 3.37
C ALA A 54 -4.22 -11.11 4.35
N LYS A 55 -4.40 -11.78 5.49
CA LYS A 55 -3.31 -12.08 6.44
C LYS A 55 -2.23 -12.94 5.79
N SER A 56 -2.62 -13.99 5.07
CA SER A 56 -1.66 -14.86 4.36
C SER A 56 -0.82 -14.07 3.36
N ALA A 57 -1.46 -13.23 2.55
CA ALA A 57 -0.77 -12.35 1.60
C ALA A 57 0.20 -11.40 2.30
N LEU A 58 -0.21 -10.79 3.42
CA LEU A 58 0.64 -9.87 4.18
C LEU A 58 1.92 -10.51 4.72
N ARG A 59 1.87 -11.77 5.19
CA ARG A 59 3.00 -12.43 5.88
C ARG A 59 4.30 -12.41 5.08
N ILE A 60 4.22 -12.55 3.76
CA ILE A 60 5.40 -12.52 2.89
C ILE A 60 6.13 -11.18 3.04
N TYR A 61 5.37 -10.08 3.06
CA TYR A 61 5.89 -8.72 3.00
C TYR A 61 6.17 -8.13 4.38
N ALA A 62 5.44 -8.57 5.40
CA ALA A 62 5.74 -8.24 6.79
C ALA A 62 7.15 -8.69 7.20
N SER A 63 7.73 -9.71 6.55
CA SER A 63 9.12 -10.12 6.81
C SER A 63 10.18 -9.21 6.15
N LEU A 64 9.78 -8.35 5.21
CA LEU A 64 10.69 -7.59 4.38
C LEU A 64 10.97 -6.19 4.97
N PRO A 65 12.22 -5.84 5.28
CA PRO A 65 12.54 -4.57 5.93
C PRO A 65 12.09 -3.33 5.16
N ASN A 66 12.14 -3.37 3.82
CA ASN A 66 11.72 -2.24 2.98
C ASN A 66 10.20 -1.97 3.09
N TYR A 67 9.38 -3.02 3.17
CA TYR A 67 7.93 -2.89 3.34
C TYR A 67 7.58 -2.43 4.75
N ARG A 68 8.15 -3.05 5.78
CA ARG A 68 7.96 -2.60 7.17
C ARG A 68 8.32 -1.13 7.35
N ASN A 69 9.48 -0.72 6.84
CA ASN A 69 9.91 0.68 6.91
C ASN A 69 9.00 1.61 6.10
N SER A 70 8.42 1.15 4.99
CA SER A 70 7.43 1.92 4.25
C SER A 70 6.16 2.14 5.05
N TRP A 71 5.59 1.09 5.65
CA TRP A 71 4.38 1.21 6.48
C TRP A 71 4.61 2.04 7.74
N LYS A 72 5.80 1.97 8.35
CA LYS A 72 6.15 2.85 9.47
C LYS A 72 6.16 4.33 9.08
N ARG A 73 6.65 4.66 7.88
CA ARG A 73 6.56 6.05 7.36
C ARG A 73 5.12 6.49 7.09
N LEU A 74 4.21 5.54 6.88
CA LEU A 74 2.78 5.78 6.74
C LEU A 74 2.03 5.82 8.10
N GLY A 75 2.76 5.71 9.21
CA GLY A 75 2.20 5.85 10.56
C GLY A 75 1.84 4.54 11.27
N PHE A 76 2.09 3.39 10.65
CA PHE A 76 1.83 2.09 11.29
C PHE A 76 2.90 1.73 12.32
N SER A 77 2.48 1.20 13.47
CA SER A 77 3.38 0.64 14.47
C SER A 77 3.86 -0.76 14.08
N GLU A 78 4.93 -1.25 14.72
CA GLU A 78 5.34 -2.65 14.58
C GLU A 78 4.22 -3.61 14.98
N ASN A 79 3.46 -3.27 16.03
CA ASN A 79 2.31 -4.06 16.47
C ASN A 79 1.23 -4.14 15.38
N ASP A 80 0.90 -3.04 14.70
CA ASP A 80 -0.10 -3.04 13.61
C ASP A 80 0.31 -3.97 12.47
N ILE A 81 1.61 -4.03 12.16
CA ILE A 81 2.18 -4.91 11.14
C ILE A 81 2.11 -6.37 11.61
N ASP A 82 2.52 -6.65 12.84
CA ASP A 82 2.60 -8.01 13.39
C ASP A 82 1.22 -8.63 13.64
N THR A 83 0.24 -7.82 14.04
CA THR A 83 -1.16 -8.27 14.20
C THR A 83 -1.96 -8.19 12.90
N ALA A 84 -1.32 -7.77 11.80
CA ALA A 84 -1.92 -7.58 10.48
C ALA A 84 -3.12 -6.62 10.46
N LEU A 85 -3.13 -5.59 11.32
CA LEU A 85 -4.18 -4.56 11.32
C LEU A 85 -4.12 -3.68 10.06
N ILE A 86 -2.96 -3.62 9.41
CA ILE A 86 -2.77 -2.85 8.19
C ILE A 86 -3.61 -3.34 7.00
N ILE A 87 -4.16 -4.57 7.03
CA ILE A 87 -5.04 -5.08 5.97
C ILE A 87 -6.43 -4.41 5.95
N LEU A 88 -6.82 -3.75 7.05
CA LEU A 88 -8.12 -3.10 7.21
C LEU A 88 -8.20 -1.70 6.60
N LEU A 89 -7.04 -1.08 6.33
CA LEU A 89 -6.92 0.33 5.94
C LEU A 89 -6.45 0.51 4.49
N ILE A 90 -6.31 -0.60 3.77
CA ILE A 90 -5.88 -0.67 2.36
C ILE A 90 -7.05 -1.18 1.48
N LEU A 91 -8.23 -1.36 2.07
CA LEU A 91 -9.52 -1.58 1.43
C LEU A 91 -10.39 -0.33 1.64
#